data_AF-A0A4S2KUR5-F1
#
_entry.id   AF-A0A4S2KUR5-F1
#
_cell.length_a   1.000
_cell.length_b   1.000
_cell.length_c   1.000
_cell.angle_alpha   90.00
_cell.angle_beta   90.00
_cell.angle_gamma   90.00
#
_symmetry.space_group_name_H-M   'P 1'
#
loop_
_entity.id
_entity.type
_entity.pdbx_description
1 polymer ?
#
loop_
_entity_poly.entity_id
_entity_poly.type
_entity_poly.pdbx_seq_one_letter_code
_entity_poly.pdbx_strand_id
1 'polypeptide(L)'
;MFAYFKQVIEEKLASLQLETVPAESATSMNISKKFLGVLQLSFEVKYMDKDTKLAKKRNKIKALQERMNVLYHNVNVLKDQNFDDRVALATAYYNIGLEYVTSTDIDDLETALDCLSSCLELLKGKMFDRKAILTSIGALNELHSISEKFEKKKDNEFLNTAMLLYHTYTNKDNYPDPIHVANLVGIKEKESNPKIILNSLHHTTLQDLGRQYLIRSQDKREFVIYTHSLLNNQMVEMIYGKTKYDDKCLYIALTLFDLSRYFLANDLFTEAKSRIAIGDY
;
A
#
# COMPACT_ATOMS: atom_id res chain seq x y z
N MET A 1 -7.97 18.13 3.47
CA MET A 1 -7.69 16.76 2.96
C MET A 1 -6.99 15.85 3.97
N PHE A 2 -5.82 16.19 4.53
CA PHE A 2 -5.08 15.27 5.42
C PHE A 2 -5.79 14.87 6.70
N ALA A 3 -6.35 15.85 7.41
CA ALA A 3 -7.01 15.59 8.68
C ALA A 3 -8.26 14.71 8.48
N TYR A 4 -8.93 14.88 7.35
CA TYR A 4 -10.01 14.01 6.90
C TYR A 4 -9.53 12.57 6.68
N PHE A 5 -8.48 12.34 5.90
CA PHE A 5 -7.97 10.97 5.67
C PHE A 5 -7.51 10.28 6.95
N LYS A 6 -6.88 11.03 7.87
CA LYS A 6 -6.52 10.52 9.19
C LYS A 6 -7.76 10.03 9.94
N GLN A 7 -8.80 10.85 10.02
CA GLN A 7 -10.05 10.51 10.70
C GLN A 7 -10.75 9.31 10.06
N VAL A 8 -10.96 9.30 8.73
CA VAL A 8 -11.61 8.19 8.01
C VAL A 8 -10.94 6.85 8.30
N ILE A 9 -9.61 6.86 8.40
CA ILE A 9 -8.83 5.65 8.62
C ILE A 9 -8.82 5.24 10.08
N GLU A 10 -8.71 6.18 11.02
CA GLU A 10 -8.84 5.89 12.45
C GLU A 10 -10.20 5.24 12.76
N GLU A 11 -11.28 5.70 12.13
CA GLU A 11 -12.61 5.11 12.26
C GLU A 11 -12.68 3.69 11.69
N LYS A 12 -12.15 3.48 10.48
CA LYS A 12 -12.06 2.13 9.88
C LYS A 12 -11.20 1.19 10.70
N LEU A 13 -10.11 1.66 11.28
CA LEU A 13 -9.24 0.84 12.12
C LEU A 13 -9.94 0.50 13.45
N ALA A 14 -10.63 1.46 14.05
CA ALA A 14 -11.41 1.22 15.27
C ALA A 14 -12.55 0.22 15.04
N SER A 15 -13.27 0.30 13.91
CA SER A 15 -14.33 -0.66 13.58
C SER A 15 -13.76 -2.07 13.36
N LEU A 16 -12.63 -2.20 12.65
CA LEU A 16 -11.97 -3.48 12.41
C LEU A 16 -11.38 -4.10 13.68
N GLN A 17 -10.96 -3.31 14.66
CA GLN A 17 -10.53 -3.81 15.97
C GLN A 17 -11.68 -4.37 16.81
N LEU A 18 -12.92 -3.92 16.54
CA LEU A 18 -14.13 -4.41 17.18
C LEU A 18 -14.72 -5.64 16.47
N GLU A 19 -14.34 -5.91 15.22
CA GLU A 19 -14.71 -7.14 14.52
C GLU A 19 -14.09 -8.35 15.25
N THR A 20 -14.93 -9.09 15.97
CA THR A 20 -14.57 -10.34 16.67
C THR A 20 -14.50 -11.54 15.72
N VAL A 21 -14.75 -11.33 14.43
CA VAL A 21 -14.70 -12.38 13.42
C VAL A 21 -13.23 -12.76 13.23
N PRO A 22 -12.84 -14.01 13.52
CA PRO A 22 -11.52 -14.50 13.16
C PRO A 22 -11.39 -14.29 11.65
N ALA A 23 -10.36 -13.58 11.21
CA ALA A 23 -10.02 -13.46 9.79
C ALA A 23 -10.19 -14.85 9.15
N GLU A 24 -11.01 -14.92 8.11
CA GLU A 24 -11.42 -16.18 7.49
C GLU A 24 -10.16 -17.03 7.27
N SER A 25 -10.14 -18.26 7.81
CA SER A 25 -8.93 -19.06 8.03
C SER A 25 -7.89 -18.84 6.92
N ALA A 26 -6.77 -18.25 7.33
CA ALA A 26 -5.59 -17.96 6.52
C ALA A 26 -4.91 -19.26 6.04
N THR A 27 -5.55 -20.03 5.17
CA THR A 27 -5.07 -21.36 4.78
C THR A 27 -5.71 -21.68 3.45
N SER A 28 -5.06 -21.53 2.31
CA SER A 28 -3.75 -22.12 2.02
C SER A 28 -3.16 -21.45 0.79
N MET A 29 -1.88 -21.09 0.87
CA MET A 29 -1.04 -21.03 -0.33
C MET A 29 -0.34 -22.38 -0.48
N ASN A 30 -0.35 -22.94 -1.68
CA ASN A 30 0.40 -24.14 -2.01
C ASN A 30 1.79 -23.75 -2.55
N ILE A 31 2.70 -23.48 -1.62
CA ILE A 31 4.07 -23.03 -1.91
C ILE A 31 4.99 -24.24 -2.00
N SER A 32 5.65 -24.40 -3.15
CA SER A 32 6.67 -25.40 -3.37
C SER A 32 7.84 -25.23 -2.38
N LYS A 33 8.42 -26.35 -1.93
CA LYS A 33 9.47 -26.37 -0.90
C LYS A 33 10.64 -25.40 -1.14
N LYS A 34 11.05 -25.22 -2.41
CA LYS A 34 12.14 -24.31 -2.79
C LYS A 34 11.78 -22.83 -2.53
N PHE A 35 10.56 -22.44 -2.88
CA PHE A 35 10.05 -21.08 -2.69
C PHE A 35 9.73 -20.81 -1.22
N LEU A 36 9.19 -21.80 -0.51
CA LEU A 36 8.93 -21.71 0.92
C LEU A 36 10.23 -21.45 1.70
N GLY A 37 11.32 -22.15 1.36
CA GLY A 37 12.62 -21.93 2.00
C GLY A 37 13.18 -20.52 1.75
N VAL A 38 13.01 -19.97 0.55
CA VAL A 38 13.40 -18.58 0.24
C VAL A 38 12.54 -17.58 1.01
N LEU A 39 11.23 -17.81 1.07
CA LEU A 39 10.30 -16.98 1.83
C LEU A 39 10.66 -16.93 3.31
N GLN A 40 10.87 -18.09 3.95
CA GLN A 40 11.27 -18.18 5.36
C GLN A 40 12.57 -17.42 5.64
N LEU A 41 13.60 -17.64 4.82
CA LEU A 41 14.88 -16.93 4.94
C LEU A 41 14.73 -15.41 4.78
N SER A 42 13.82 -14.95 3.92
CA SER A 42 13.57 -13.52 3.74
C SER A 42 12.97 -12.88 5.01
N PHE A 43 12.08 -13.59 5.71
CA PHE A 43 11.54 -13.12 6.98
C PHE A 43 12.57 -13.18 8.10
N GLU A 44 13.43 -14.20 8.13
CA GLU A 44 14.56 -14.23 9.06
C GLU A 44 15.43 -12.98 8.88
N VAL A 45 15.77 -12.62 7.63
CA VAL A 45 16.55 -11.42 7.33
C VAL A 45 15.82 -10.15 7.77
N LYS A 46 14.52 -10.00 7.44
CA LYS A 46 13.69 -8.85 7.82
C LYS A 46 13.70 -8.58 9.33
N TYR A 47 13.69 -9.65 10.13
CA TYR A 47 13.64 -9.57 11.59
C TYR A 47 15.00 -9.79 12.27
N MET A 48 16.09 -9.91 11.53
CA MET A 48 17.42 -9.95 12.12
C MET A 48 17.72 -8.61 12.80
N ASP A 49 18.00 -8.70 14.10
CA ASP A 49 18.27 -7.57 14.99
C ASP A 49 19.38 -6.68 14.43
N LYS A 50 19.24 -5.35 14.59
CA LYS A 50 20.19 -4.36 14.08
C LYS A 50 21.59 -4.53 14.69
N ASP A 51 21.64 -5.10 15.90
CA ASP A 51 22.88 -5.44 16.62
C ASP A 51 23.59 -6.68 16.07
N THR A 52 22.95 -7.43 15.17
CA THR A 52 23.63 -8.49 14.44
C THR A 52 24.69 -7.86 13.56
N LYS A 53 25.97 -8.25 13.71
CA LYS A 53 27.09 -7.76 12.89
C LYS A 53 26.66 -7.58 11.42
N LEU A 54 26.59 -6.33 10.95
CA LEU A 54 26.09 -5.94 9.62
C LEU A 54 26.64 -6.81 8.48
N ALA A 55 27.91 -7.21 8.57
CA ALA A 55 28.55 -8.10 7.61
C ALA A 55 27.87 -9.48 7.49
N LYS A 56 27.42 -10.08 8.61
CA LYS A 56 26.70 -11.36 8.60
C LYS A 56 25.32 -11.22 7.95
N LYS A 57 24.62 -10.12 8.21
CA LYS A 57 23.32 -9.83 7.58
C LYS A 57 23.47 -9.63 6.07
N ARG A 58 24.45 -8.83 5.63
CA ARG A 58 24.76 -8.62 4.21
C ARG A 58 25.13 -9.91 3.48
N ASN A 59 25.93 -10.79 4.08
CA ASN A 59 26.29 -12.08 3.46
C ASN A 59 25.06 -13.00 3.27
N LYS A 60 24.16 -13.04 4.27
CA LYS A 60 22.90 -13.78 4.14
C LYS A 60 22.00 -13.20 3.05
N ILE A 61 21.89 -11.88 2.97
CA ILE A 61 21.12 -11.19 1.92
C ILE A 61 21.65 -11.56 0.54
N LYS A 62 22.97 -11.47 0.31
CA LYS A 62 23.58 -11.82 -0.98
C LYS A 62 23.29 -13.26 -1.39
N ALA A 63 23.53 -14.22 -0.49
CA ALA A 63 23.25 -15.63 -0.77
C ALA A 63 21.76 -15.90 -1.04
N LEU A 64 20.87 -15.14 -0.39
CA LEU A 64 19.43 -15.23 -0.62
C LEU A 64 19.03 -14.64 -1.98
N GLN A 65 19.57 -13.47 -2.35
CA GLN A 65 19.36 -12.83 -3.66
C GLN A 65 19.80 -13.74 -4.80
N GLU A 66 20.95 -14.42 -4.70
CA GLU A 66 21.40 -15.41 -5.69
C GLU A 66 20.38 -16.53 -5.89
N ARG A 67 19.84 -17.08 -4.79
CA ARG A 67 18.78 -18.11 -4.86
C ARG A 67 17.50 -17.58 -5.47
N MET A 68 17.12 -16.35 -5.12
CA MET A 68 15.92 -15.70 -5.65
C MET A 68 16.03 -15.47 -7.15
N ASN A 69 17.19 -15.03 -7.65
CA ASN A 69 17.43 -14.82 -9.07
C ASN A 69 17.32 -16.11 -9.89
N VAL A 70 17.82 -17.24 -9.35
CA VAL A 70 17.63 -18.55 -9.98
C VAL A 70 16.14 -18.93 -10.05
N LEU A 71 15.38 -18.74 -8.96
CA LEU A 71 13.94 -19.01 -8.95
C LEU A 71 13.16 -18.07 -9.88
N TYR A 72 13.54 -16.79 -9.94
CA TYR A 72 12.94 -15.79 -10.82
C TYR A 72 13.08 -16.19 -12.30
N HIS A 73 14.27 -16.63 -12.69
CA HIS A 73 14.51 -17.14 -14.04
C HIS A 73 13.63 -18.36 -14.36
N ASN A 74 13.49 -19.29 -13.41
CA ASN A 74 12.64 -20.47 -13.59
C ASN A 74 11.16 -20.08 -13.77
N VAL A 75 10.64 -19.15 -12.97
CA VAL A 75 9.25 -18.67 -13.08
C VAL A 75 8.99 -18.02 -14.44
N ASN A 76 9.92 -17.18 -14.91
CA ASN A 76 9.75 -16.41 -16.14
C ASN A 76 10.01 -17.21 -17.42
N VAL A 77 11.05 -18.04 -17.44
CA VAL A 77 11.45 -18.79 -18.64
C VAL A 77 10.68 -20.09 -18.80
N LEU A 78 10.41 -20.80 -17.70
CA LEU A 78 9.70 -22.09 -17.76
C LEU A 78 8.18 -21.91 -17.73
N LYS A 79 7.70 -20.65 -17.68
CA LYS A 79 6.28 -20.28 -17.56
C LYS A 79 5.57 -21.05 -16.45
N ASP A 80 6.26 -21.28 -15.34
CA ASP A 80 5.64 -21.93 -14.18
C ASP A 80 4.43 -21.09 -13.74
N GLN A 81 3.26 -21.72 -13.77
CA GLN A 81 1.98 -21.07 -13.52
C GLN A 81 1.61 -21.05 -12.04
N ASN A 82 2.42 -21.64 -11.15
CA ASN A 82 2.08 -21.61 -9.72
C ASN A 82 2.15 -20.18 -9.17
N PHE A 83 0.98 -19.57 -9.03
CA PHE A 83 0.85 -18.22 -8.52
C PHE A 83 1.30 -18.10 -7.06
N ASP A 84 1.16 -19.16 -6.27
CA ASP A 84 1.54 -19.14 -4.86
C ASP A 84 3.07 -19.08 -4.70
N ASP A 85 3.80 -19.75 -5.59
CA ASP A 85 5.26 -19.65 -5.67
C ASP A 85 5.72 -18.25 -6.10
N ARG A 86 4.99 -17.63 -7.04
CA ARG A 86 5.26 -16.24 -7.46
C ARG A 86 5.04 -15.25 -6.33
N VAL A 87 3.94 -15.39 -5.58
CA VAL A 87 3.65 -14.54 -4.42
C VAL A 87 4.72 -14.74 -3.36
N ALA A 88 5.12 -15.98 -3.05
CA ALA A 88 6.20 -16.26 -2.10
C ALA A 88 7.53 -15.60 -2.52
N LEU A 89 7.91 -15.71 -3.80
CA LEU A 89 9.11 -15.06 -4.30
C LEU A 89 9.00 -13.53 -4.29
N ALA A 90 7.84 -12.98 -4.65
CA ALA A 90 7.59 -11.54 -4.63
C ALA A 90 7.68 -10.97 -3.21
N THR A 91 7.08 -11.65 -2.22
CA THR A 91 7.22 -11.28 -0.80
C THR A 91 8.67 -11.34 -0.34
N ALA A 92 9.45 -12.31 -0.82
CA ALA A 92 10.89 -12.36 -0.51
C ALA A 92 11.64 -11.15 -1.10
N TYR A 93 11.37 -10.78 -2.36
CA TYR A 93 11.94 -9.56 -2.97
C TYR A 93 11.51 -8.30 -2.22
N TYR A 94 10.25 -8.20 -1.81
CA TYR A 94 9.76 -7.10 -0.99
C TYR A 94 10.51 -6.99 0.34
N ASN A 95 10.62 -8.10 1.09
CA ASN A 95 11.32 -8.13 2.38
C ASN A 95 12.79 -7.72 2.25
N ILE A 96 13.48 -8.15 1.19
CA ILE A 96 14.87 -7.73 0.94
C ILE A 96 14.96 -6.27 0.52
N GLY A 97 14.03 -5.78 -0.32
CA GLY A 97 13.97 -4.37 -0.67
C GLY A 97 13.87 -3.46 0.55
N LEU A 98 13.01 -3.82 1.52
CA LEU A 98 12.82 -3.06 2.77
C LEU A 98 14.11 -2.85 3.58
N GLU A 99 15.07 -3.79 3.51
CA GLU A 99 16.35 -3.64 4.20
C GLU A 99 17.21 -2.48 3.68
N TYR A 100 16.98 -2.10 2.43
CA TYR A 100 17.75 -1.08 1.73
C TYR A 100 17.00 0.24 1.57
N VAL A 101 15.66 0.24 1.65
CA VAL A 101 14.83 1.45 1.46
C VAL A 101 15.25 2.60 2.36
N THR A 102 15.62 2.33 3.62
CA THR A 102 16.00 3.41 4.56
C THR A 102 17.42 3.93 4.37
N SER A 103 18.22 3.32 3.50
CA SER A 103 19.60 3.74 3.25
C SER A 103 19.66 5.15 2.64
N THR A 104 20.81 5.80 2.81
CA THR A 104 21.20 7.03 2.12
C THR A 104 22.25 6.76 1.04
N ASP A 105 22.78 5.54 0.99
CA ASP A 105 23.73 5.10 -0.03
C ASP A 105 23.00 4.80 -1.33
N ILE A 106 23.56 5.27 -2.45
CA ILE A 106 22.92 5.16 -3.77
C ILE A 106 22.85 3.70 -4.23
N ASP A 107 23.91 2.92 -4.04
CA ASP A 107 23.96 1.51 -4.49
C ASP A 107 22.95 0.66 -3.69
N ASP A 108 22.81 0.93 -2.39
CA ASP A 108 21.77 0.33 -1.56
C ASP A 108 20.37 0.72 -2.08
N LEU A 109 20.11 1.99 -2.41
CA LEU A 109 18.81 2.43 -2.96
C LEU A 109 18.51 1.83 -4.34
N GLU A 110 19.52 1.66 -5.20
CA GLU A 110 19.38 0.95 -6.48
C GLU A 110 19.04 -0.53 -6.25
N THR A 111 19.68 -1.17 -5.26
CA THR A 111 19.34 -2.54 -4.86
C THR A 111 17.89 -2.64 -4.37
N ALA A 112 17.42 -1.66 -3.59
CA ALA A 112 16.03 -1.59 -3.14
C ALA A 112 15.06 -1.46 -4.32
N LEU A 113 15.39 -0.57 -5.27
CA LEU A 113 14.61 -0.34 -6.48
C LEU A 113 14.46 -1.62 -7.31
N ASP A 114 15.56 -2.34 -7.55
CA ASP A 114 15.57 -3.59 -8.32
C ASP A 114 14.75 -4.69 -7.65
N CYS A 115 14.89 -4.83 -6.32
CA CYS A 115 14.13 -5.81 -5.56
C CYS A 115 12.63 -5.51 -5.61
N LEU A 116 12.22 -4.27 -5.33
CA LEU A 116 10.81 -3.89 -5.32
C LEU A 116 10.18 -3.92 -6.73
N SER A 117 10.96 -3.57 -7.76
CA SER A 117 10.52 -3.70 -9.16
C SER A 117 10.31 -5.17 -9.53
N SER A 118 11.23 -6.06 -9.14
CA SER A 118 11.11 -7.51 -9.36
C SER A 118 9.89 -8.10 -8.64
N CYS A 119 9.60 -7.61 -7.43
CA CYS A 119 8.39 -7.95 -6.70
C CYS A 119 7.13 -7.62 -7.51
N LEU A 120 7.02 -6.39 -8.02
CA LEU A 120 5.85 -5.98 -8.81
C LEU A 120 5.73 -6.72 -10.14
N GLU A 121 6.84 -7.00 -10.83
CA GLU A 121 6.81 -7.76 -12.08
C GLU A 121 6.33 -9.21 -11.86
N LEU A 122 6.70 -9.87 -10.76
CA LEU A 122 6.17 -11.20 -10.41
C LEU A 122 4.65 -11.21 -10.16
N LEU A 123 4.12 -10.10 -9.64
CA LEU A 123 2.70 -9.93 -9.30
C LEU A 123 1.89 -9.31 -10.44
N LYS A 124 2.53 -8.97 -11.56
CA LYS A 124 1.91 -8.31 -12.70
C LYS A 124 0.73 -9.12 -13.24
N GLY A 125 -0.38 -8.41 -13.51
CA GLY A 125 -1.64 -9.02 -13.92
C GLY A 125 -2.44 -9.68 -12.79
N LYS A 126 -1.89 -9.80 -11.58
CA LYS A 126 -2.57 -10.37 -10.40
C LYS A 126 -2.43 -9.53 -9.12
N MET A 127 -2.09 -8.25 -9.23
CA MET A 127 -1.94 -7.34 -8.09
C MET A 127 -3.24 -7.14 -7.27
N PHE A 128 -4.42 -7.33 -7.89
CA PHE A 128 -5.72 -7.29 -7.22
C PHE A 128 -6.09 -8.60 -6.51
N ASP A 129 -5.26 -9.64 -6.59
CA ASP A 129 -5.54 -10.90 -5.90
C ASP A 129 -5.33 -10.75 -4.39
N ARG A 130 -6.17 -11.40 -3.58
CA ARG A 130 -6.09 -11.36 -2.11
C ARG A 130 -4.73 -11.80 -1.57
N LYS A 131 -3.99 -12.63 -2.32
CA LYS A 131 -2.63 -13.10 -1.98
C LYS A 131 -1.55 -12.06 -2.27
N ALA A 132 -1.79 -11.15 -3.22
CA ALA A 132 -0.79 -10.21 -3.71
C ALA A 132 -0.99 -8.79 -3.20
N ILE A 133 -2.23 -8.37 -2.93
CA ILE A 133 -2.59 -6.96 -2.73
C ILE A 133 -1.76 -6.24 -1.66
N LEU A 134 -1.54 -6.89 -0.50
CA LEU A 134 -0.74 -6.30 0.58
C LEU A 134 0.69 -6.02 0.12
N THR A 135 1.32 -7.02 -0.52
CA THR A 135 2.68 -6.90 -1.03
C THR A 135 2.77 -5.90 -2.19
N SER A 136 1.77 -5.86 -3.08
CA SER A 136 1.74 -4.91 -4.20
C SER A 136 1.63 -3.46 -3.73
N ILE A 137 0.68 -3.14 -2.85
CA ILE A 137 0.52 -1.77 -2.33
C ILE A 137 1.75 -1.37 -1.50
N GLY A 138 2.25 -2.27 -0.65
CA GLY A 138 3.49 -2.04 0.10
C GLY A 138 4.66 -1.70 -0.82
N ALA A 139 4.92 -2.51 -1.84
CA ALA A 139 6.02 -2.27 -2.77
C ALA A 139 5.88 -0.95 -3.54
N LEU A 140 4.66 -0.57 -3.94
CA LEU A 140 4.39 0.70 -4.62
C LEU A 140 4.68 1.91 -3.71
N ASN A 141 4.28 1.86 -2.44
CA ASN A 141 4.59 2.92 -1.47
C ASN A 141 6.11 3.08 -1.28
N GLU A 142 6.83 1.96 -1.13
CA GLU A 142 8.29 2.02 -0.96
C GLU A 142 9.02 2.50 -2.22
N LEU A 143 8.55 2.11 -3.42
CA LEU A 143 9.07 2.62 -4.69
C LEU A 143 8.86 4.13 -4.85
N HIS A 144 7.75 4.66 -4.34
CA HIS A 144 7.54 6.10 -4.28
C HIS A 144 8.58 6.75 -3.35
N SER A 145 8.75 6.24 -2.13
CA SER A 145 9.72 6.78 -1.17
C SER A 145 11.15 6.78 -1.73
N ILE A 146 11.56 5.70 -2.41
CA ILE A 146 12.86 5.64 -3.11
C ILE A 146 12.94 6.69 -4.22
N SER A 147 11.87 6.87 -5.01
CA SER A 147 11.84 7.85 -6.10
C SER A 147 11.98 9.29 -5.59
N GLU A 148 11.38 9.61 -4.44
CA GLU A 148 11.57 10.90 -3.77
C GLU A 148 13.05 11.13 -3.41
N LYS A 149 13.74 10.10 -2.90
CA LYS A 149 15.16 10.18 -2.54
C LYS A 149 16.09 10.37 -3.74
N PHE A 150 15.73 9.82 -4.90
CA PHE A 150 16.49 10.01 -6.12
C PHE A 150 16.26 11.38 -6.79
N GLU A 151 15.41 12.24 -6.22
CA GLU A 151 14.92 13.49 -6.84
C GLU A 151 14.36 13.31 -8.26
N LYS A 152 14.09 12.06 -8.63
CA LYS A 152 13.42 11.72 -9.88
C LYS A 152 11.99 12.19 -9.66
N LYS A 153 11.62 13.29 -10.32
CA LYS A 153 10.23 13.72 -10.51
C LYS A 153 9.48 12.67 -11.34
N LYS A 154 9.43 11.42 -10.87
CA LYS A 154 8.48 10.46 -11.37
C LYS A 154 7.12 11.00 -10.99
N ASP A 155 6.22 10.91 -11.95
CA ASP A 155 4.80 11.08 -11.74
C ASP A 155 4.36 10.26 -10.51
N ASN A 156 3.26 10.64 -9.88
CA ASN A 156 2.68 9.93 -8.73
C ASN A 156 2.09 8.58 -9.15
N GLU A 157 2.57 8.00 -10.24
CA GLU A 157 2.11 6.76 -10.86
C GLU A 157 2.09 5.62 -9.85
N PHE A 158 3.14 5.47 -9.02
CA PHE A 158 3.19 4.44 -7.99
C PHE A 158 2.07 4.62 -6.95
N LEU A 159 1.90 5.83 -6.44
CA LEU A 159 0.88 6.14 -5.44
C LEU A 159 -0.54 6.07 -6.02
N ASN A 160 -0.75 6.58 -7.24
CA ASN A 160 -2.01 6.49 -7.97
C ASN A 160 -2.39 5.03 -8.23
N THR A 161 -1.40 4.19 -8.59
CA THR A 161 -1.60 2.75 -8.76
C THR A 161 -1.96 2.08 -7.44
N ALA A 162 -1.27 2.41 -6.34
CA ALA A 162 -1.57 1.88 -5.01
C ALA A 162 -2.98 2.26 -4.54
N MET A 163 -3.38 3.52 -4.74
CA MET A 163 -4.72 4.03 -4.45
C MET A 163 -5.78 3.30 -5.27
N LEU A 164 -5.56 3.12 -6.58
CA LEU A 164 -6.47 2.41 -7.48
C LEU A 164 -6.60 0.93 -7.10
N LEU A 165 -5.50 0.27 -6.74
CA LEU A 165 -5.49 -1.12 -6.27
C LEU A 165 -6.38 -1.28 -5.03
N TYR A 166 -6.16 -0.46 -4.00
CA TYR A 166 -6.99 -0.48 -2.79
C TYR A 166 -8.46 -0.23 -3.12
N HIS A 167 -8.75 0.84 -3.88
CA HIS A 167 -10.11 1.24 -4.18
C HIS A 167 -10.85 0.13 -4.94
N THR A 168 -10.27 -0.37 -6.03
CA THR A 168 -10.92 -1.40 -6.85
C THR A 168 -11.13 -2.71 -6.08
N TYR A 169 -10.19 -3.08 -5.22
CA TYR A 169 -10.29 -4.28 -4.42
C TYR A 169 -11.40 -4.18 -3.37
N THR A 170 -11.48 -3.04 -2.68
CA THR A 170 -12.41 -2.82 -1.56
C THR A 170 -13.80 -2.34 -2.00
N ASN A 171 -13.95 -1.87 -3.25
CA ASN A 171 -15.22 -1.39 -3.80
C ASN A 171 -16.21 -2.52 -4.16
N LYS A 172 -15.84 -3.79 -3.96
CA LYS A 172 -16.75 -4.93 -4.12
C LYS A 172 -17.41 -5.24 -2.78
N ASP A 173 -18.73 -5.35 -2.78
CA ASP A 173 -19.48 -5.87 -1.62
C ASP A 173 -18.89 -7.23 -1.24
N ASN A 174 -18.49 -7.37 0.04
CA ASN A 174 -17.83 -8.58 0.56
C ASN A 174 -16.56 -8.97 -0.20
N TYR A 175 -15.65 -8.03 -0.43
CA TYR A 175 -14.32 -8.36 -0.95
C TYR A 175 -13.62 -9.42 -0.06
N PRO A 176 -12.86 -10.35 -0.66
CA PRO A 176 -12.25 -11.43 0.09
C PRO A 176 -11.17 -10.91 1.05
N ASP A 177 -11.01 -11.55 2.21
CA ASP A 177 -9.96 -11.18 3.16
C ASP A 177 -8.57 -11.30 2.52
N PRO A 178 -7.72 -10.25 2.59
CA PRO A 178 -6.34 -10.35 2.14
C PRO A 178 -5.59 -11.45 2.89
N ILE A 179 -4.57 -12.04 2.27
CA ILE A 179 -3.71 -13.02 2.92
C ILE A 179 -2.43 -12.33 3.39
N HIS A 180 -2.18 -12.38 4.70
CA HIS A 180 -0.90 -11.97 5.26
C HIS A 180 0.10 -13.13 5.21
N VAL A 181 1.05 -13.08 4.27
CA VAL A 181 1.99 -14.16 3.97
C VAL A 181 2.86 -14.56 5.18
N ALA A 182 3.14 -13.65 6.11
CA ALA A 182 3.92 -13.96 7.32
C ALA A 182 3.22 -15.02 8.19
N ASN A 183 1.89 -15.01 8.24
CA ASN A 183 1.11 -15.99 8.99
C ASN A 183 1.32 -17.42 8.46
N LEU A 184 1.60 -17.59 7.16
CA LEU A 184 1.81 -18.89 6.52
C LEU A 184 3.14 -19.54 6.92
N VAL A 185 4.12 -18.74 7.33
CA VAL A 185 5.44 -19.20 7.79
C VAL A 185 5.57 -19.14 9.31
N GLY A 186 4.47 -18.90 10.04
CA GLY A 186 4.44 -18.88 11.50
C GLY A 186 5.13 -17.67 12.13
N ILE A 187 5.35 -16.60 11.36
CA ILE A 187 5.96 -15.36 11.86
C ILE A 187 4.87 -14.50 12.50
N LYS A 188 5.08 -14.10 13.75
CA LYS A 188 4.17 -13.21 14.48
C LYS A 188 4.63 -11.76 14.32
N GLU A 189 4.02 -11.04 13.38
CA GLU A 189 4.21 -9.60 13.26
C GLU A 189 3.37 -8.84 14.30
N LYS A 190 3.67 -7.55 14.51
CA LYS A 190 2.96 -6.69 15.48
C LYS A 190 1.47 -6.58 15.14
N GLU A 191 1.16 -6.45 13.86
CA GLU A 191 -0.19 -6.49 13.32
C GLU A 191 -0.29 -7.73 12.44
N SER A 192 -1.33 -8.54 12.64
CA SER A 192 -1.52 -9.81 11.93
C SER A 192 -2.86 -9.88 11.21
N ASN A 193 -3.76 -8.92 11.46
CA ASN A 193 -5.03 -8.78 10.77
C ASN A 193 -4.78 -8.19 9.37
N PRO A 194 -5.01 -8.96 8.29
CA PRO A 194 -4.72 -8.52 6.93
C PRO A 194 -5.51 -7.27 6.49
N LYS A 195 -6.75 -7.08 7.01
CA LYS A 195 -7.55 -5.88 6.71
C LYS A 195 -6.95 -4.64 7.37
N ILE A 196 -6.46 -4.77 8.61
CA ILE A 196 -5.80 -3.67 9.31
C ILE A 196 -4.51 -3.28 8.55
N ILE A 197 -3.72 -4.27 8.12
CA ILE A 197 -2.51 -4.03 7.30
C ILE A 197 -2.88 -3.31 6.00
N LEU A 198 -3.90 -3.78 5.26
CA LEU A 198 -4.35 -3.17 4.02
C LEU A 198 -4.74 -1.69 4.21
N ASN A 199 -5.51 -1.39 5.26
CA ASN A 199 -5.93 -0.02 5.56
C ASN A 199 -4.75 0.87 6.00
N SER A 200 -3.81 0.33 6.77
CA SER A 200 -2.58 1.05 7.14
C SER A 200 -1.73 1.38 5.92
N LEU A 201 -1.56 0.43 4.98
CA LEU A 201 -0.83 0.67 3.74
C LEU A 201 -1.50 1.74 2.89
N HIS A 202 -2.83 1.68 2.77
CA HIS A 202 -3.59 2.70 2.05
C HIS A 202 -3.50 4.07 2.72
N HIS A 203 -3.45 4.12 4.05
CA HIS A 203 -3.22 5.36 4.79
C HIS A 203 -1.93 6.04 4.37
N THR A 204 -0.83 5.28 4.34
CA THR A 204 0.47 5.77 3.88
C THR A 204 0.36 6.31 2.46
N THR A 205 -0.30 5.58 1.55
CA THR A 205 -0.53 6.04 0.17
C THR A 205 -1.25 7.40 0.12
N LEU A 206 -2.33 7.59 0.90
CA LEU A 206 -3.09 8.85 0.91
C LEU A 206 -2.32 9.99 1.57
N GLN A 207 -1.52 9.71 2.61
CA GLN A 207 -0.66 10.70 3.24
C GLN A 207 0.38 11.23 2.25
N ASP A 208 1.03 10.34 1.51
CA ASP A 208 2.04 10.71 0.53
C ASP A 208 1.42 11.45 -0.67
N LEU A 209 0.26 11.00 -1.18
CA LEU A 209 -0.49 11.73 -2.21
C LEU A 209 -0.90 13.12 -1.74
N GLY A 210 -1.34 13.24 -0.48
CA GLY A 210 -1.64 14.53 0.14
C GLY A 210 -0.41 15.43 0.16
N ARG A 211 0.77 14.91 0.54
CA ARG A 211 2.02 15.67 0.60
C ARG A 211 2.40 16.16 -0.78
N GLN A 212 2.30 15.28 -1.77
CA GLN A 212 2.56 15.61 -3.17
C GLN A 212 1.57 16.65 -3.71
N TYR A 213 0.29 16.61 -3.28
CA TYR A 213 -0.71 17.61 -3.63
C TYR A 213 -0.37 19.00 -3.09
N LEU A 214 0.19 19.12 -1.88
CA LEU A 214 0.62 20.41 -1.34
C LEU A 214 1.79 21.02 -2.12
N ILE A 215 2.66 20.18 -2.69
CA ILE A 215 3.81 20.61 -3.48
C ILE A 215 3.38 21.01 -4.90
N ARG A 216 2.56 20.17 -5.55
CA ARG A 216 2.06 20.37 -6.91
C ARG A 216 0.66 19.81 -7.02
N SER A 217 -0.35 20.69 -6.99
CA SER A 217 -1.75 20.30 -7.00
C SER A 217 -2.31 20.04 -8.39
N GLN A 218 -1.81 20.74 -9.42
CA GLN A 218 -2.40 20.77 -10.78
C GLN A 218 -2.44 19.39 -11.47
N ASP A 219 -1.46 18.53 -11.22
CA ASP A 219 -1.33 17.19 -11.80
C ASP A 219 -1.95 16.09 -10.92
N LYS A 220 -2.81 16.43 -9.95
CA LYS A 220 -3.36 15.49 -8.97
C LYS A 220 -4.82 15.16 -9.19
N ARG A 221 -5.25 15.13 -10.45
CA ARG A 221 -6.65 14.96 -10.82
C ARG A 221 -7.23 13.66 -10.28
N GLU A 222 -6.51 12.55 -10.41
CA GLU A 222 -6.93 11.23 -9.94
C GLU A 222 -7.16 11.22 -8.43
N PHE A 223 -6.22 11.80 -7.68
CA PHE A 223 -6.32 11.93 -6.22
C PHE A 223 -7.49 12.82 -5.80
N VAL A 224 -7.72 13.93 -6.50
CA VAL A 224 -8.86 14.83 -6.25
C VAL A 224 -10.18 14.12 -6.51
N ILE A 225 -10.31 13.40 -7.63
CA ILE A 225 -11.52 12.62 -7.97
C ILE A 225 -11.77 11.56 -6.90
N TYR A 226 -10.72 10.84 -6.49
CA TYR A 226 -10.81 9.84 -5.45
C TYR A 226 -11.27 10.43 -4.11
N THR A 227 -10.63 11.52 -3.67
CA THR A 227 -10.99 12.26 -2.46
C THR A 227 -12.45 12.69 -2.50
N HIS A 228 -12.87 13.23 -3.65
CA HIS A 228 -14.22 13.70 -3.86
C HIS A 228 -15.25 12.56 -3.73
N SER A 229 -14.97 11.39 -4.32
CA SER A 229 -15.80 10.20 -4.21
C SER A 229 -15.92 9.72 -2.75
N LEU A 230 -14.79 9.64 -2.04
CA LEU A 230 -14.77 9.22 -0.63
C LEU A 230 -15.63 10.16 0.24
N LEU A 231 -15.51 11.47 0.00
CA LEU A 231 -16.27 12.49 0.72
C LEU A 231 -17.77 12.39 0.46
N ASN A 232 -18.18 12.18 -0.79
CA ASN A 232 -19.59 12.03 -1.12
C ASN A 232 -20.20 10.81 -0.42
N ASN A 233 -19.48 9.67 -0.41
CA ASN A 233 -19.97 8.46 0.26
C ASN A 233 -20.18 8.71 1.77
N GLN A 234 -19.24 9.38 2.43
CA GLN A 234 -19.39 9.74 3.83
C GLN A 234 -20.53 10.73 4.09
N MET A 235 -20.70 11.74 3.24
CA MET A 235 -21.82 12.68 3.34
C MET A 235 -23.17 11.97 3.23
N VAL A 236 -23.30 11.04 2.28
CA VAL A 236 -24.48 10.19 2.12
C VAL A 236 -24.73 9.40 3.42
N GLU A 237 -23.71 8.73 3.95
CA GLU A 237 -23.83 8.00 5.22
C GLU A 237 -24.23 8.90 6.39
N MET A 238 -23.70 10.13 6.49
CA MET A 238 -24.08 11.07 7.55
C MET A 238 -25.54 11.52 7.44
N ILE A 239 -26.00 11.83 6.22
CA ILE A 239 -27.38 12.28 5.96
C ILE A 239 -28.39 11.17 6.28
N TYR A 240 -28.13 9.94 5.84
CA TYR A 240 -29.06 8.82 6.02
C TYR A 240 -28.90 8.10 7.37
N GLY A 241 -27.69 8.11 7.94
CA GLY A 241 -27.31 7.37 9.15
C GLY A 241 -27.62 8.06 10.47
N LYS A 242 -28.16 9.30 10.46
CA LYS A 242 -28.41 10.13 11.66
C LYS A 242 -27.17 10.32 12.55
N THR A 243 -25.99 10.37 11.94
CA THR A 243 -24.73 10.64 12.65
C THR A 243 -24.75 12.10 13.15
N LYS A 244 -24.47 12.34 14.44
CA LYS A 244 -24.45 13.69 15.00
C LYS A 244 -23.31 14.52 14.39
N TYR A 245 -23.57 15.81 14.17
CA TYR A 245 -22.55 16.82 13.88
C TYR A 245 -21.56 16.88 15.05
N ASP A 246 -20.32 16.50 14.78
CA ASP A 246 -19.18 16.53 15.70
C ASP A 246 -17.93 17.06 14.95
N ASP A 247 -16.73 16.92 15.54
CA ASP A 247 -15.46 17.41 14.97
C ASP A 247 -15.20 16.90 13.54
N LYS A 248 -15.90 15.86 13.10
CA LYS A 248 -15.84 15.31 11.74
C LYS A 248 -16.32 16.30 10.68
N CYS A 249 -17.29 17.14 11.02
CA CYS A 249 -17.79 18.19 10.12
C CYS A 249 -16.70 19.22 9.78
N LEU A 250 -15.80 19.50 10.72
CA LEU A 250 -14.67 20.40 10.48
C LEU A 250 -13.71 19.83 9.44
N TYR A 251 -13.37 18.55 9.53
CA TYR A 251 -12.47 17.90 8.58
C TYR A 251 -13.07 17.75 7.18
N ILE A 252 -14.39 17.54 7.11
CA ILE A 252 -15.17 17.59 5.87
C ILE A 252 -15.12 18.99 5.25
N ALA A 253 -15.42 20.03 6.02
CA ALA A 253 -15.40 21.42 5.55
C ALA A 253 -14.01 21.84 5.05
N LEU A 254 -12.95 21.52 5.79
CA LEU A 254 -11.57 21.76 5.35
C LEU A 254 -11.23 21.03 4.05
N THR A 255 -11.75 19.82 3.87
CA THR A 255 -11.53 19.05 2.64
C THR A 255 -12.30 19.60 1.46
N LEU A 256 -13.54 20.05 1.65
CA LEU A 256 -14.31 20.77 0.63
C LEU A 256 -13.62 22.08 0.21
N PHE A 257 -13.05 22.80 1.17
CA PHE A 257 -12.28 24.00 0.90
C PHE A 257 -11.04 23.69 0.06
N ASP A 258 -10.24 22.68 0.43
CA ASP A 258 -9.09 22.24 -0.37
C ASP A 258 -9.48 21.84 -1.80
N LEU A 259 -10.59 21.11 -1.96
CA LEU A 259 -11.13 20.75 -3.28
C LEU A 259 -11.57 21.97 -4.09
N SER A 260 -12.22 22.95 -3.46
CA SER A 260 -12.60 24.20 -4.14
C SER A 260 -11.37 24.97 -4.65
N ARG A 261 -10.29 24.99 -3.88
CA ARG A 261 -9.02 25.62 -4.29
C ARG A 261 -8.41 24.92 -5.50
N TYR A 262 -8.46 23.59 -5.53
CA TYR A 262 -8.04 22.83 -6.72
C TYR A 262 -8.87 23.23 -7.95
N PHE A 263 -10.19 23.23 -7.82
CA PHE A 263 -11.08 23.53 -8.94
C PHE A 263 -10.89 24.96 -9.46
N LEU A 264 -10.76 25.95 -8.57
CA LEU A 264 -10.43 27.33 -8.95
C LEU A 264 -9.09 27.42 -9.68
N ALA A 265 -8.07 26.70 -9.21
CA ALA A 265 -6.75 26.70 -9.83
C ALA A 265 -6.71 26.00 -11.21
N ASN A 266 -7.77 25.30 -11.61
CA ASN A 266 -7.92 24.62 -12.89
C ASN A 266 -9.10 25.15 -13.71
N ASP A 267 -9.56 26.38 -13.42
CA ASP A 267 -10.66 27.05 -14.12
C ASP A 267 -12.02 26.31 -14.08
N LEU A 268 -12.21 25.42 -13.10
CA LEU A 268 -13.44 24.65 -12.86
C LEU A 268 -14.34 25.40 -11.85
N PHE A 269 -14.78 26.60 -12.23
CA PHE A 269 -15.49 27.52 -11.33
C PHE A 269 -16.84 27.00 -10.83
N THR A 270 -17.58 26.25 -11.66
CA THR A 270 -18.88 25.69 -11.30
C THR A 270 -18.73 24.65 -10.20
N GLU A 271 -17.74 23.76 -10.35
CA GLU A 271 -17.39 22.74 -9.39
C GLU A 271 -16.89 23.37 -8.09
N ALA A 272 -16.04 24.39 -8.17
CA ALA A 272 -15.58 25.14 -7.00
C ALA A 272 -16.74 25.76 -6.21
N LYS A 273 -17.65 26.47 -6.90
CA LYS A 273 -18.84 27.09 -6.29
C LYS A 273 -19.72 26.05 -5.60
N SER A 274 -19.95 24.91 -6.25
CA SER A 274 -20.73 23.81 -5.67
C SER A 274 -20.11 23.29 -4.37
N ARG A 275 -18.78 23.11 -4.30
CA ARG A 275 -18.11 22.65 -3.08
C ARG A 275 -18.17 23.67 -1.94
N ILE A 276 -17.99 24.95 -2.25
CA ILE A 276 -18.11 26.03 -1.27
C ILE A 276 -19.53 26.06 -0.70
N ALA A 277 -20.56 25.99 -1.56
CA ALA A 277 -21.94 25.99 -1.12
C ALA A 277 -22.31 24.78 -0.23
N ILE A 278 -21.73 23.60 -0.51
CA ILE A 278 -21.93 22.41 0.34
C ILE A 278 -21.24 22.57 1.69
N GLY A 279 -20.06 23.21 1.74
CA GLY A 279 -19.31 23.39 2.99
C GLY A 279 -19.87 24.47 3.91
N ASP A 280 -20.69 25.37 3.39
CA ASP A 280 -21.36 26.44 4.12
C ASP A 280 -22.65 25.97 4.83
N TYR A 281 -23.19 24.81 4.43
CA TYR A 281 -24.42 24.21 4.96
C TYR A 281 -24.15 23.19 6.07
#